data_AF-A0A5C7N8V7-F1
#
_entry.id   AF-A0A5C7N8V7-F1
#
_cell.length_a   1.000
_cell.length_b   1.000
_cell.length_c   1.000
_cell.angle_alpha   90.00
_cell.angle_beta   90.00
_cell.angle_gamma   90.00
#
_symmetry.space_group_name_H-M   'P 1'
#
loop_
_entity.id
_entity.type
_entity.pdbx_description
1 polymer ?
#
loop_
_entity_poly.entity_id
_entity_poly.type
_entity_poly.pdbx_seq_one_letter_code
_entity_poly.pdbx_strand_id
1 'polypeptide(L)'
;MPGKGAAMNMKPDGFRARATLKGVFAIVLWSSLALLALVTRDLPTFEVLAITFAIGSLASLLMPTAQPGFSARWRQPWAAFALTVVGLFGYHALYFVAFRFAPAVEVNLINYLWPLLIVVFAMLMPGASVNRWQIAGSLTGLSGVALMMTGGSGAELSARHLTGYGCAFAAALVWSSYS
;
A
#
# COMPACT_ATOMS: atom_id res chain seq x y z
N MET A 1 47.39 -7.68 -19.67
CA MET A 1 47.13 -7.20 -18.29
C MET A 1 47.59 -5.75 -18.19
N PRO A 2 46.97 -4.86 -17.39
CA PRO A 2 45.61 -4.86 -16.85
C PRO A 2 44.91 -3.48 -16.98
N GLY A 3 43.59 -3.47 -16.84
CA GLY A 3 42.80 -2.23 -16.71
C GLY A 3 41.36 -2.58 -16.37
N LYS A 4 41.18 -3.27 -15.24
CA LYS A 4 39.89 -3.70 -14.70
C LYS A 4 38.90 -2.54 -14.76
N GLY A 5 37.80 -2.74 -15.48
CA GLY A 5 36.65 -1.85 -15.46
C GLY A 5 36.33 -1.51 -14.02
N ALA A 6 36.43 -0.21 -13.71
CA ALA A 6 36.06 0.33 -12.44
C ALA A 6 34.64 -0.14 -12.15
N ALA A 7 34.51 -1.05 -11.17
CA ALA A 7 33.24 -1.34 -10.56
C ALA A 7 32.68 0.02 -10.13
N MET A 8 31.65 0.49 -10.84
CA MET A 8 30.89 1.68 -10.47
C MET A 8 30.34 1.40 -9.07
N ASN A 9 31.08 1.87 -8.08
CA ASN A 9 30.68 1.87 -6.70
C ASN A 9 29.62 2.97 -6.57
N MET A 10 28.40 2.66 -7.02
CA MET A 10 27.24 3.51 -6.83
C MET A 10 26.96 3.56 -5.33
N LYS A 11 27.53 4.56 -4.65
CA LYS A 11 27.06 4.95 -3.32
C LYS A 11 25.56 5.21 -3.45
N PRO A 12 24.70 4.63 -2.58
CA PRO A 12 23.30 4.97 -2.58
C PRO A 12 23.16 6.48 -2.46
N ASP A 13 22.55 7.13 -3.44
CA ASP A 13 22.25 8.55 -3.37
C ASP A 13 21.55 8.79 -2.03
N GLY A 14 22.08 9.65 -1.16
CA GLY A 14 21.55 9.83 0.20
C GLY A 14 20.05 10.19 0.22
N PHE A 15 19.55 10.76 -0.88
CA PHE A 15 18.13 10.97 -1.14
C PHE A 15 17.33 9.66 -1.27
N ARG A 16 17.79 8.69 -2.08
CA ARG A 16 17.12 7.39 -2.26
C ARG A 16 17.04 6.63 -0.94
N ALA A 17 18.14 6.58 -0.19
CA ALA A 17 18.16 5.91 1.12
C ALA A 17 17.17 6.54 2.11
N ARG A 18 17.09 7.88 2.17
CA ARG A 18 16.13 8.61 3.00
C ARG A 18 14.68 8.37 2.56
N ALA A 19 14.42 8.31 1.25
CA ALA A 19 13.09 8.03 0.72
C ALA A 19 12.64 6.59 1.06
N THR A 20 13.52 5.60 0.88
CA THR A 20 13.26 4.21 1.26
C THR A 20 12.99 4.09 2.76
N LEU A 21 13.77 4.78 3.60
CA LEU A 21 13.57 4.74 5.05
C LEU A 21 12.18 5.26 5.46
N LYS A 22 11.69 6.33 4.81
CA LYS A 22 10.33 6.83 5.03
C LYS A 22 9.27 5.81 4.61
N GLY A 23 9.47 5.11 3.50
CA GLY A 23 8.60 4.03 3.06
C GLY A 23 8.57 2.85 4.05
N VAL A 24 9.74 2.42 4.54
CA VAL A 24 9.84 1.38 5.57
C VAL A 24 9.13 1.82 6.86
N PHE A 25 9.30 3.07 7.26
CA PHE A 25 8.61 3.61 8.43
C PHE A 25 7.08 3.59 8.27
N ALA A 26 6.56 3.90 7.07
CA ALA A 26 5.13 3.79 6.79
C ALA A 26 4.61 2.35 6.96
N ILE A 27 5.37 1.34 6.51
CA ILE A 27 5.02 -0.08 6.70
C ILE A 27 4.99 -0.44 8.19
N VAL A 28 5.97 0.00 8.97
CA VAL A 28 6.01 -0.22 10.42
C VAL A 28 4.78 0.39 11.11
N LEU A 29 4.37 1.60 10.71
CA LEU A 29 3.16 2.22 11.21
C LEU A 29 1.92 1.40 10.85
N TRP A 30 1.79 0.91 9.61
CA TRP A 30 0.65 0.06 9.22
C TRP A 30 0.60 -1.26 9.98
N SER A 31 1.74 -1.85 10.35
CA SER A 31 1.76 -3.07 11.17
C SER A 31 1.10 -2.88 12.53
N SER A 32 1.09 -1.65 13.07
CA SER A 32 0.40 -1.34 14.34
C SER A 32 -1.13 -1.26 14.20
N LEU A 33 -1.66 -1.17 12.98
CA LEU A 33 -3.09 -1.00 12.72
C LEU A 33 -3.91 -2.17 13.28
N ALA A 34 -3.41 -3.39 13.20
CA ALA A 34 -4.12 -4.56 13.73
C ALA A 34 -4.38 -4.47 15.25
N LEU A 35 -3.39 -3.97 16.01
CA LEU A 35 -3.53 -3.76 17.45
C LEU A 35 -4.51 -2.61 17.74
N LEU A 36 -4.40 -1.51 17.00
CA LEU A 36 -5.29 -0.36 17.16
C LEU A 36 -6.74 -0.68 16.79
N ALA A 37 -6.95 -1.51 15.76
CA ALA A 37 -8.27 -1.95 15.32
C ALA A 37 -9.02 -2.74 16.41
N LEU A 38 -8.30 -3.48 17.26
CA LEU A 38 -8.90 -4.15 18.42
C LEU A 38 -9.44 -3.16 19.45
N VAL A 39 -8.74 -2.03 19.64
CA VAL A 39 -9.14 -0.98 20.59
C VAL A 39 -10.32 -0.16 20.03
N THR A 40 -10.40 0.02 18.71
CA THR A 40 -11.47 0.80 18.06
C THR A 40 -12.63 -0.05 17.53
N ARG A 41 -12.74 -1.31 17.96
CA ARG A 41 -13.71 -2.28 17.40
C ARG A 41 -15.18 -1.88 17.60
N ASP A 42 -15.46 -1.06 18.61
CA ASP A 42 -16.82 -0.63 18.96
C ASP A 42 -17.32 0.53 18.09
N LEU A 43 -16.43 1.15 17.29
CA LEU A 43 -16.76 2.25 16.38
C LEU A 43 -17.04 1.72 14.96
N PRO A 44 -18.01 2.30 14.23
CA PRO A 44 -18.22 2.01 12.82
C PRO A 44 -16.97 2.27 11.98
N THR A 45 -16.67 1.40 11.01
CA THR A 45 -15.40 1.46 10.27
C THR A 45 -15.20 2.76 9.48
N PHE A 46 -16.26 3.29 8.87
CA PHE A 46 -16.19 4.58 8.16
C PHE A 46 -16.00 5.77 9.10
N GLU A 47 -16.49 5.68 10.34
CA GLU A 47 -16.29 6.71 11.36
C GLU A 47 -14.83 6.74 11.81
N VAL A 48 -14.25 5.57 12.11
CA VAL A 48 -12.82 5.44 12.43
C VAL A 48 -11.95 5.99 11.30
N LEU A 49 -12.28 5.68 10.05
CA LEU A 49 -11.59 6.25 8.89
C LEU A 49 -11.74 7.77 8.82
N ALA A 50 -12.95 8.31 8.97
CA ALA A 50 -13.18 9.75 8.92
C ALA A 50 -12.36 10.48 9.99
N ILE A 51 -12.36 9.98 11.22
CA ILE A 51 -11.60 10.56 12.33
C ILE A 51 -10.09 10.47 12.06
N THR A 52 -9.57 9.31 11.66
CA THR A 52 -8.13 9.11 11.43
C THR A 52 -7.61 9.94 10.24
N PHE A 53 -8.37 10.02 9.14
CA PHE A 53 -8.04 10.88 8.01
C PHE A 53 -8.16 12.38 8.35
N ALA A 54 -9.13 12.77 9.17
CA ALA A 54 -9.24 14.16 9.64
C ALA A 54 -8.03 14.55 10.50
N ILE A 55 -7.63 13.70 11.44
CA ILE A 55 -6.43 13.91 12.26
C ILE A 55 -5.17 13.97 11.38
N GLY A 56 -5.01 13.04 10.43
CA GLY A 56 -3.87 13.05 9.51
C GLY A 56 -3.81 14.30 8.62
N SER A 57 -4.97 14.77 8.17
CA SER A 57 -5.09 16.00 7.37
C SER A 57 -4.73 17.23 8.22
N LEU A 58 -5.22 17.31 9.45
CA LEU A 58 -4.91 18.41 10.37
C LEU A 58 -3.42 18.39 10.77
N ALA A 59 -2.85 17.23 11.06
CA ALA A 59 -1.43 17.09 11.33
C ALA A 59 -0.56 17.55 10.14
N SER A 60 -1.01 17.24 8.91
CA SER A 60 -0.33 17.69 7.68
C SER A 60 -0.42 19.20 7.47
N LEU A 61 -1.54 19.83 7.86
CA LEU A 61 -1.70 21.29 7.88
C LEU A 61 -0.76 21.98 8.88
N LEU A 62 -0.49 21.32 10.01
CA LEU A 62 0.35 21.85 11.09
C LEU A 62 1.86 21.58 10.89
N MET A 63 2.24 20.77 9.90
CA MET A 63 3.65 20.52 9.60
C MET A 63 4.37 21.82 9.20
N PRO A 64 5.65 22.02 9.61
CA PRO A 64 6.36 23.28 9.39
C PRO A 64 6.36 23.71 7.91
N THR A 65 5.70 24.83 7.65
CA THR A 65 5.43 25.41 6.33
C THR A 65 6.61 26.23 5.78
N ALA A 66 7.74 26.25 6.49
CA ALA A 66 8.89 27.13 6.26
C ALA A 66 9.69 26.84 4.98
N GLN A 67 9.18 25.98 4.08
CA GLN A 67 9.81 25.76 2.78
C GLN A 67 9.29 26.77 1.75
N PRO A 68 10.19 27.39 0.96
CA PRO A 68 9.79 28.27 -0.15
C PRO A 68 8.77 27.56 -1.07
N GLY A 69 7.68 28.23 -1.41
CA GLY A 69 6.63 27.69 -2.29
C GLY A 69 5.57 26.83 -1.60
N PHE A 70 5.52 26.77 -0.26
CA PHE A 70 4.48 26.02 0.46
C PHE A 70 3.05 26.41 0.05
N SER A 71 2.75 27.71 -0.10
CA SER A 71 1.43 28.19 -0.54
C SER A 71 1.07 27.74 -1.96
N ALA A 72 2.05 27.60 -2.85
CA ALA A 72 1.84 27.09 -4.20
C ALA A 72 1.53 25.58 -4.22
N ARG A 73 1.99 24.81 -3.21
CA ARG A 73 1.67 23.38 -3.10
C ARG A 73 0.19 23.10 -2.85
N TRP A 74 -0.56 24.06 -2.30
CA TRP A 74 -2.01 23.95 -2.12
C TRP A 74 -2.80 24.04 -3.43
N ARG A 75 -2.18 24.58 -4.49
CA ARG A 75 -2.81 24.77 -5.80
C ARG A 75 -2.58 23.55 -6.69
N GLN A 76 -3.06 22.40 -6.26
CA GLN A 76 -3.02 21.18 -7.07
C GLN A 76 -4.16 21.17 -8.10
N PRO A 77 -3.95 20.56 -9.29
CA PRO A 77 -5.03 20.36 -10.24
C PRO A 77 -6.12 19.49 -9.63
N TRP A 78 -7.37 19.70 -10.04
CA TRP A 78 -8.52 18.90 -9.59
C TRP A 78 -8.30 17.39 -9.79
N ALA A 79 -7.54 17.02 -10.82
CA ALA A 79 -7.19 15.63 -11.12
C ALA A 79 -6.37 14.98 -10.00
N ALA A 80 -5.47 15.70 -9.33
CA ALA A 80 -4.71 15.18 -8.21
C ALA A 80 -5.61 14.93 -6.99
N PHE A 81 -6.56 15.83 -6.72
CA PHE A 81 -7.57 15.64 -5.68
C PHE A 81 -8.46 14.42 -6.00
N ALA A 82 -8.97 14.33 -7.22
CA ALA A 82 -9.78 13.19 -7.66
C ALA A 82 -9.00 11.87 -7.54
N LEU A 83 -7.73 11.84 -7.94
CA LEU A 83 -6.87 10.67 -7.81
C LEU A 83 -6.73 10.23 -6.34
N THR A 84 -6.47 11.16 -5.42
CA THR A 84 -6.35 10.85 -3.99
C THR A 84 -7.66 10.37 -3.40
N VAL A 85 -8.78 11.03 -3.71
CA VAL A 85 -10.10 10.63 -3.21
C VAL A 85 -10.47 9.26 -3.75
N VAL A 86 -10.40 9.05 -5.06
CA VAL A 86 -10.74 7.76 -5.68
C VAL A 86 -9.79 6.66 -5.21
N GLY A 87 -8.49 6.94 -5.10
CA GLY A 87 -7.50 5.98 -4.60
C GLY A 87 -7.75 5.57 -3.17
N LEU A 88 -7.80 6.53 -2.24
CA LEU A 88 -7.92 6.23 -0.80
C LEU A 88 -9.33 5.77 -0.43
N PHE A 89 -10.38 6.52 -0.81
CA PHE A 89 -11.75 6.15 -0.47
C PHE A 89 -12.21 4.93 -1.26
N GLY A 90 -11.91 4.89 -2.57
CA GLY A 90 -12.31 3.76 -3.42
C GLY A 90 -11.71 2.45 -2.97
N TYR A 91 -10.43 2.45 -2.56
CA TYR A 91 -9.80 1.28 -1.93
C TYR A 91 -10.59 0.79 -0.71
N HIS A 92 -10.83 1.67 0.27
CA HIS A 92 -11.50 1.28 1.51
C HIS A 92 -12.95 0.84 1.28
N ALA A 93 -13.68 1.55 0.39
CA ALA A 93 -15.05 1.19 0.04
C ALA A 93 -15.13 -0.22 -0.57
N LEU A 94 -14.30 -0.51 -1.57
CA LEU A 94 -14.22 -1.84 -2.18
C LEU A 94 -13.82 -2.91 -1.17
N TYR A 95 -12.86 -2.58 -0.30
CA TYR A 95 -12.35 -3.51 0.70
C TYR A 95 -13.40 -3.90 1.73
N PHE A 96 -14.19 -2.93 2.22
CA PHE A 96 -15.29 -3.24 3.14
C PHE A 96 -16.44 -3.96 2.47
N VAL A 97 -16.75 -3.64 1.21
CA VAL A 97 -17.72 -4.41 0.43
C VAL A 97 -17.27 -5.86 0.32
N ALA A 98 -15.97 -6.12 0.09
CA ALA A 98 -15.44 -7.49 -0.01
C ALA A 98 -15.73 -8.32 1.25
N PHE A 99 -15.55 -7.76 2.44
CA PHE A 99 -15.85 -8.44 3.72
C PHE A 99 -17.34 -8.78 3.91
N ARG A 100 -18.26 -8.12 3.19
CA ARG A 100 -19.69 -8.46 3.23
C ARG A 100 -20.04 -9.70 2.40
N PHE A 101 -19.18 -10.09 1.45
CA PHE A 101 -19.46 -11.14 0.48
C PHE A 101 -18.49 -12.33 0.54
N ALA A 102 -17.39 -12.21 1.28
CA ALA A 102 -16.39 -13.27 1.42
C ALA A 102 -15.76 -13.31 2.84
N PRO A 103 -15.31 -14.48 3.30
CA PRO A 103 -14.56 -14.65 4.54
C PRO A 103 -13.34 -13.73 4.67
N ALA A 104 -13.08 -13.25 5.89
CA ALA A 104 -12.02 -12.28 6.13
C ALA A 104 -10.63 -12.76 5.72
N VAL A 105 -10.31 -14.04 5.92
CA VAL A 105 -9.01 -14.63 5.55
C VAL A 105 -8.77 -14.50 4.05
N GLU A 106 -9.75 -14.90 3.23
CA GLU A 106 -9.66 -14.87 1.77
C GLU A 106 -9.63 -13.43 1.24
N VAL A 107 -10.47 -12.54 1.78
CA VAL A 107 -10.49 -11.12 1.43
C VAL A 107 -9.14 -10.46 1.67
N ASN A 108 -8.57 -10.64 2.86
CA ASN A 108 -7.26 -10.08 3.18
C ASN A 108 -6.18 -10.69 2.29
N LEU A 109 -6.19 -12.01 2.07
CA LEU A 109 -5.16 -12.69 1.27
C LEU A 109 -5.14 -12.20 -0.19
N ILE A 110 -6.31 -12.03 -0.79
CA ILE A 110 -6.44 -11.44 -2.14
C ILE A 110 -5.99 -9.98 -2.12
N ASN A 111 -6.38 -9.22 -1.10
CA ASN A 111 -6.01 -7.81 -1.02
C ASN A 111 -4.49 -7.62 -0.85
N TYR A 112 -3.81 -8.52 -0.13
CA TYR A 112 -2.35 -8.56 0.00
C TYR A 112 -1.58 -8.81 -1.30
N LEU A 113 -2.26 -8.92 -2.45
CA LEU A 113 -1.63 -8.82 -3.76
C LEU A 113 -1.11 -7.40 -4.08
N TRP A 114 -1.59 -6.37 -3.39
CA TRP A 114 -1.19 -4.98 -3.66
C TRP A 114 0.33 -4.73 -3.71
N PRO A 115 1.21 -5.32 -2.86
CA PRO A 115 2.65 -5.09 -2.94
C PRO A 115 3.26 -5.74 -4.19
N LEU A 116 2.75 -6.90 -4.59
CA LEU A 116 3.17 -7.55 -5.83
C LEU A 116 2.76 -6.69 -7.04
N LEU A 117 1.53 -6.18 -7.02
CA LEU A 117 1.01 -5.29 -8.07
C LEU A 117 1.82 -3.99 -8.16
N ILE A 118 2.23 -3.38 -7.03
CA ILE A 118 3.14 -2.22 -7.05
C ILE A 118 4.46 -2.56 -7.76
N VAL A 119 5.04 -3.73 -7.47
CA VAL A 119 6.29 -4.15 -8.14
C VAL A 119 6.06 -4.36 -9.65
N VAL A 120 4.92 -4.92 -10.06
CA VAL A 120 4.55 -5.07 -11.47
C VAL A 120 4.32 -3.73 -12.14
N PHE A 121 3.55 -2.83 -11.53
CA PHE A 121 3.28 -1.49 -12.07
C PHE A 121 4.55 -0.64 -12.15
N ALA A 122 5.47 -0.79 -11.19
CA ALA A 122 6.79 -0.17 -11.27
C ALA A 122 7.58 -0.63 -12.51
N MET A 123 7.44 -1.89 -12.97
CA MET A 123 8.07 -2.33 -14.23
C MET A 123 7.49 -1.66 -15.47
N LEU A 124 6.23 -1.23 -15.41
CA LEU A 124 5.55 -0.57 -16.53
C LEU A 124 5.93 0.92 -16.64
N MET A 125 6.55 1.50 -15.61
CA MET A 125 6.94 2.91 -15.60
C MET A 125 8.20 3.15 -16.43
N PRO A 126 8.20 4.15 -17.32
CA PRO A 126 9.39 4.50 -18.10
C PRO A 126 10.58 4.85 -17.20
N GLY A 127 11.70 4.15 -17.38
CA GLY A 127 12.94 4.39 -16.64
C GLY A 127 13.05 3.73 -15.27
N ALA A 128 12.02 2.99 -14.82
CA ALA A 128 12.10 2.18 -13.62
C ALA A 128 12.78 0.83 -13.94
N SER A 129 13.75 0.43 -13.11
CA SER A 129 14.37 -0.89 -13.19
C SER A 129 13.99 -1.69 -11.95
N VAL A 130 13.23 -2.76 -12.14
CA VAL A 130 12.91 -3.70 -11.05
C VAL A 130 13.94 -4.83 -11.05
N ASN A 131 14.58 -5.02 -9.91
CA ASN A 131 15.51 -6.10 -9.68
C ASN A 131 14.76 -7.43 -9.48
N ARG A 132 15.28 -8.53 -10.02
CA ARG A 132 14.77 -9.89 -9.77
C ARG A 132 14.59 -10.20 -8.27
N TRP A 133 15.42 -9.61 -7.41
CA TRP A 133 15.32 -9.75 -5.96
C TRP A 133 14.08 -9.08 -5.36
N GLN A 134 13.58 -8.00 -5.96
CA GLN A 134 12.33 -7.36 -5.52
C GLN A 134 11.13 -8.26 -5.84
N ILE A 135 11.13 -8.89 -7.02
CA ILE A 135 10.10 -9.87 -7.41
C ILE A 135 10.13 -11.07 -6.47
N ALA A 136 11.32 -11.66 -6.27
CA ALA A 136 11.49 -12.80 -5.36
C ALA A 136 11.07 -12.45 -3.92
N GLY A 137 11.43 -11.25 -3.44
CA GLY A 137 11.03 -10.74 -2.13
C GLY A 137 9.51 -10.61 -1.99
N SER A 138 8.83 -10.01 -2.98
CA SER A 138 7.37 -9.87 -2.98
C SER A 138 6.66 -11.23 -3.00
N LEU A 139 7.14 -12.18 -3.82
CA LEU A 139 6.57 -13.54 -3.88
C LEU A 139 6.79 -14.31 -2.57
N THR A 140 7.97 -14.16 -1.96
CA THR A 140 8.29 -14.81 -0.68
C THR A 140 7.44 -14.22 0.44
N GLY A 141 7.28 -12.89 0.47
CA GLY A 141 6.41 -12.20 1.43
C GLY A 141 4.96 -12.62 1.29
N LEU A 142 4.44 -12.66 0.06
CA LEU A 142 3.07 -13.12 -0.22
C LEU A 142 2.87 -14.58 0.24
N SER A 143 3.83 -15.46 -0.05
CA SER A 143 3.80 -16.85 0.40
C SER A 143 3.78 -16.95 1.93
N GLY A 144 4.57 -16.13 2.62
CA GLY A 144 4.59 -16.06 4.08
C GLY A 144 3.25 -15.60 4.67
N VAL A 145 2.63 -14.57 4.09
CA VAL A 145 1.29 -14.12 4.48
C VAL A 145 0.25 -15.22 4.24
N ALA A 146 0.28 -15.88 3.08
CA ALA A 146 -0.63 -16.98 2.77
C ALA A 146 -0.53 -18.12 3.79
N LEU A 147 0.69 -18.53 4.15
CA LEU A 147 0.93 -19.56 5.16
C LEU A 147 0.43 -19.12 6.54
N MET A 148 0.72 -17.89 6.95
CA MET A 148 0.31 -17.35 8.25
C MET A 148 -1.22 -17.27 8.37
N MET A 149 -1.90 -16.81 7.31
CA MET A 149 -3.34 -16.57 7.34
C MET A 149 -4.17 -17.85 7.18
N THR A 150 -3.67 -18.85 6.45
CA THR A 150 -4.36 -20.12 6.26
C THR A 150 -4.04 -21.15 7.34
N GLY A 151 -3.09 -20.87 8.24
CA GLY A 151 -2.63 -21.82 9.26
C GLY A 151 -2.03 -23.10 8.66
N GLY A 152 -1.64 -23.09 7.39
CA GLY A 152 -1.19 -24.26 6.64
C GLY A 152 -2.30 -25.18 6.10
N SER A 153 -3.58 -24.89 6.39
CA SER A 153 -4.72 -25.68 5.92
C SER A 153 -5.18 -25.33 4.49
N GLY A 154 -4.59 -24.30 3.89
CA GLY A 154 -5.02 -23.75 2.59
C GLY A 154 -6.20 -22.78 2.71
N ALA A 155 -6.48 -22.05 1.63
CA ALA A 155 -7.68 -21.19 1.53
C ALA A 155 -8.76 -21.95 0.75
N GLU A 156 -9.96 -22.10 1.33
CA GLU A 156 -11.09 -22.76 0.67
C GLU A 156 -11.83 -21.77 -0.24
N LEU A 157 -11.23 -21.48 -1.40
CA LEU A 157 -11.84 -20.57 -2.36
C LEU A 157 -13.14 -21.16 -2.93
N SER A 158 -14.28 -20.67 -2.45
CA SER A 158 -15.60 -21.03 -2.97
C SER A 158 -16.07 -20.09 -4.07
N ALA A 159 -16.68 -20.65 -5.12
CA ALA A 159 -17.35 -19.87 -6.18
C ALA A 159 -18.50 -18.99 -5.63
N ARG A 160 -19.04 -19.31 -4.45
CA ARG A 160 -20.07 -18.52 -3.75
C ARG A 160 -19.59 -17.12 -3.37
N HIS A 161 -18.28 -16.94 -3.22
CA HIS A 161 -17.66 -15.71 -2.72
C HIS A 161 -17.00 -14.87 -3.84
N LEU A 162 -17.24 -15.20 -5.12
CA LEU A 162 -16.65 -14.51 -6.27
C LEU A 162 -16.83 -13.00 -6.24
N THR A 163 -17.99 -12.51 -5.79
CA THR A 163 -18.23 -11.06 -5.62
C THR A 163 -17.26 -10.45 -4.62
N GLY A 164 -17.06 -11.09 -3.46
CA GLY A 164 -16.13 -10.60 -2.45
C GLY A 164 -14.68 -10.65 -2.93
N TYR A 165 -14.29 -11.73 -3.63
CA TYR A 165 -12.96 -11.84 -4.24
C TYR A 165 -12.71 -10.76 -5.30
N GLY A 166 -13.70 -10.50 -6.15
CA GLY A 166 -13.64 -9.45 -7.17
C GLY A 166 -13.46 -8.08 -6.54
N CYS A 167 -14.21 -7.76 -5.47
CA CYS A 167 -14.06 -6.52 -4.73
C CYS A 167 -12.69 -6.41 -4.04
N ALA A 168 -12.19 -7.49 -3.42
CA ALA A 168 -10.87 -7.50 -2.77
C ALA A 168 -9.74 -7.29 -3.79
N PHE A 169 -9.83 -7.93 -4.95
CA PHE A 169 -8.86 -7.76 -6.03
C PHE A 169 -8.91 -6.35 -6.62
N ALA A 170 -10.12 -5.81 -6.83
CA ALA A 170 -10.29 -4.43 -7.28
C ALA A 170 -9.72 -3.42 -6.27
N ALA A 171 -9.88 -3.67 -4.96
CA ALA A 171 -9.25 -2.86 -3.93
C ALA A 171 -7.71 -2.91 -4.07
N ALA A 172 -7.12 -4.10 -4.19
CA ALA A 172 -5.68 -4.26 -4.38
C ALA A 172 -5.16 -3.50 -5.62
N LEU A 173 -5.91 -3.52 -6.73
CA LEU A 173 -5.61 -2.75 -7.94
C LEU A 173 -5.67 -1.24 -7.69
N VAL A 174 -6.73 -0.74 -7.06
CA VAL A 174 -6.87 0.70 -6.77
C VAL A 174 -5.72 1.19 -5.88
N TRP A 175 -5.39 0.44 -4.83
CA TRP A 175 -4.30 0.80 -3.91
C TRP A 175 -2.93 0.80 -4.60
N SER A 176 -2.65 -0.24 -5.38
CA SER A 176 -1.37 -0.39 -6.07
C SER A 176 -1.19 0.59 -7.22
N SER A 177 -2.27 0.98 -7.92
CA SER A 177 -2.22 2.03 -8.95
C SER A 177 -2.11 3.44 -8.37
N TYR A 178 -2.64 3.67 -7.17
CA TYR A 178 -2.51 4.94 -6.47
C TYR A 178 -1.10 5.18 -5.90
N SER A 179 -0.40 4.09 -5.53
CA SER A 179 0.92 4.09 -4.88
C SER A 179 2.07 4.30 -5.87
#